data_AF-K0KFV4-F1
#
_entry.id   AF-K0KFV4-F1
#
_cell.length_a   1.000
_cell.length_b   1.000
_cell.length_c   1.000
_cell.angle_alpha   90.00
_cell.angle_beta   90.00
_cell.angle_gamma   90.00
#
_symmetry.space_group_name_H-M   'P 1'
#
loop_
_entity.id
_entity.type
_entity.pdbx_description
1 polymer ?
#
loop_
_entity_poly.entity_id
_entity_poly.type
_entity_poly.pdbx_seq_one_letter_code
_entity_poly.pdbx_strand_id
1 'polypeptide(L)'
;MKLSTVLTLAVSIIGYASAAPAPFTPDPVNNVQFFVESENPNVQGKSLHHRHEGAAVDFVFLGDAPATFKYDYKTDVITADVGTEYPLYFSVLSGVEFPTLQVSAASSYYTKWAVEDGYLTGNGSSNFIAAKNTGDPYNYSKDSFQVALFPEGGIPGRYVTDVTDVKIKVVYV
;
A
#
# COMPACT_ATOMS: atom_id res chain seq x y z
N MET A 1 63.25 -20.27 -56.29
CA MET A 1 61.80 -20.42 -56.02
C MET A 1 61.56 -20.24 -54.53
N LYS A 2 60.48 -19.55 -54.18
CA LYS A 2 60.26 -18.81 -52.93
C LYS A 2 59.93 -19.72 -51.73
N LEU A 3 60.57 -19.48 -50.59
CA LEU A 3 60.12 -19.93 -49.26
C LEU A 3 58.96 -19.04 -48.82
N SER A 4 57.82 -19.63 -48.48
CA SER A 4 56.68 -18.92 -47.89
C SER A 4 56.68 -19.13 -46.38
N THR A 5 57.03 -18.08 -45.65
CA THR A 5 56.86 -17.97 -44.19
C THR A 5 55.38 -17.81 -43.87
N VAL A 6 54.82 -18.72 -43.07
CA VAL A 6 53.47 -18.57 -42.50
C VAL A 6 53.60 -17.83 -41.17
N LEU A 7 53.00 -16.65 -41.08
CA LEU A 7 52.93 -15.85 -39.86
C LEU A 7 51.60 -16.16 -39.16
N THR A 8 51.67 -16.84 -38.01
CA THR A 8 50.48 -17.09 -37.18
C THR A 8 50.21 -15.87 -36.30
N LEU A 9 49.08 -15.20 -36.51
CA LEU A 9 48.56 -14.17 -35.62
C LEU A 9 47.93 -14.83 -34.38
N ALA A 10 48.50 -14.61 -33.20
CA ALA A 10 47.83 -14.91 -31.94
C ALA A 10 46.84 -13.79 -31.62
N VAL A 11 45.54 -14.10 -31.66
CA VAL A 11 44.48 -13.21 -31.16
C VAL A 11 44.31 -13.47 -29.67
N SER A 12 44.66 -12.50 -28.83
CA SER A 12 44.31 -12.51 -27.41
C SER A 12 42.87 -12.05 -27.24
N ILE A 13 41.99 -12.96 -26.80
CA ILE A 13 40.63 -12.63 -26.42
C ILE A 13 40.70 -12.05 -25.00
N ILE A 14 40.52 -10.74 -24.86
CA ILE A 14 40.28 -10.11 -23.56
C ILE A 14 38.88 -10.53 -23.13
N GLY A 15 38.80 -11.50 -22.23
CA GLY A 15 37.56 -11.89 -21.58
C GLY A 15 37.11 -10.76 -20.65
N TYR A 16 36.09 -10.00 -21.06
CA TYR A 16 35.32 -9.22 -20.11
C TYR A 16 34.50 -10.21 -19.28
N ALA A 17 34.92 -10.47 -18.04
CA ALA A 17 34.03 -11.09 -17.07
C ALA A 17 32.91 -10.08 -16.80
N SER A 18 31.75 -10.24 -17.46
CA SER A 18 30.55 -9.55 -17.01
C SER A 18 30.21 -10.14 -15.65
N ALA A 19 30.42 -9.37 -14.58
CA ALA A 19 29.85 -9.72 -13.29
C ALA A 19 28.35 -9.98 -13.50
N ALA A 20 27.86 -11.13 -13.04
CA ALA A 20 26.42 -11.36 -13.00
C ALA A 20 25.78 -10.15 -12.29
N PRO A 21 24.64 -9.61 -12.77
CA PRO A 21 23.96 -8.56 -12.05
C PRO A 21 23.74 -9.01 -10.61
N ALA A 22 24.08 -8.15 -9.66
CA ALA A 22 23.82 -8.42 -8.26
C ALA A 22 22.34 -8.81 -8.11
N PRO A 23 22.00 -9.83 -7.29
CA PRO A 23 20.60 -10.15 -7.03
C PRO A 23 19.89 -8.88 -6.58
N PHE A 24 18.69 -8.65 -7.11
CA PHE A 24 17.84 -7.55 -6.66
C PHE A 24 17.65 -7.68 -5.15
N THR A 25 18.33 -6.82 -4.40
CA THR A 25 18.01 -6.53 -3.00
C THR A 25 16.98 -5.41 -3.05
N PRO A 26 15.69 -5.66 -2.77
CA PRO A 26 14.73 -4.58 -2.60
C PRO A 26 15.26 -3.61 -1.54
N ASP A 27 14.93 -2.33 -1.66
CA ASP A 27 15.21 -1.34 -0.61
C ASP A 27 14.30 -1.65 0.60
N PRO A 28 14.77 -1.73 1.87
CA PRO A 28 13.97 -2.03 3.08
C PRO A 28 12.61 -1.35 3.14
N VAL A 29 12.55 -0.16 2.57
CA VAL A 29 11.40 0.71 2.56
C VAL A 29 11.09 1.07 1.12
N ASN A 30 9.84 0.85 0.70
CA ASN A 30 9.40 1.20 -0.65
C ASN A 30 8.26 2.21 -0.60
N ASN A 31 8.23 3.11 -1.57
CA ASN A 31 7.05 3.91 -1.79
C ASN A 31 5.98 3.02 -2.44
N VAL A 32 4.76 3.13 -1.92
CA VAL A 32 3.62 2.35 -2.39
C VAL A 32 2.40 3.23 -2.55
N GLN A 33 1.55 2.86 -3.49
CA GLN A 33 0.22 3.39 -3.70
C GLN A 33 -0.78 2.24 -3.69
N PHE A 34 -2.02 2.55 -3.30
CA PHE A 34 -3.05 1.55 -3.10
C PHE A 34 -4.25 1.80 -4.00
N PHE A 35 -4.75 0.74 -4.62
CA PHE A 35 -5.89 0.77 -5.55
C PHE A 35 -6.90 -0.31 -5.19
N VAL A 36 -8.18 -0.01 -5.37
CA VAL A 36 -9.29 -0.92 -5.11
C VAL A 36 -9.52 -1.86 -6.27
N GLU A 37 -9.68 -3.13 -5.95
CA GLU A 37 -10.33 -4.13 -6.80
C GLU A 37 -11.65 -4.57 -6.14
N SER A 38 -12.75 -4.51 -6.88
CA SER A 38 -14.11 -4.81 -6.41
C SER A 38 -15.03 -5.13 -7.60
N GLU A 39 -16.08 -5.91 -7.34
CA GLU A 39 -17.15 -6.13 -8.32
C GLU A 39 -18.04 -4.88 -8.49
N ASN A 40 -17.99 -3.93 -7.55
CA ASN A 40 -18.77 -2.70 -7.63
C ASN A 40 -18.07 -1.66 -8.54
N PRO A 41 -18.65 -1.33 -9.71
CA PRO A 41 -18.02 -0.44 -10.68
C PRO A 41 -17.84 1.00 -10.19
N ASN A 42 -18.57 1.41 -9.14
CA ASN A 42 -18.44 2.76 -8.58
C ASN A 42 -17.14 2.94 -7.77
N VAL A 43 -16.52 1.85 -7.32
CA VAL A 43 -15.29 1.87 -6.52
C VAL A 43 -14.11 1.17 -7.19
N GLN A 44 -14.36 0.31 -8.19
CA GLN A 44 -13.32 -0.37 -8.95
C GLN A 44 -12.27 0.60 -9.50
N GLY A 45 -11.00 0.31 -9.23
CA GLY A 45 -9.86 1.08 -9.72
C GLY A 45 -9.61 2.40 -8.99
N LYS A 46 -10.44 2.80 -8.03
CA LYS A 46 -10.19 3.99 -7.21
C LYS A 46 -8.98 3.79 -6.31
N SER A 47 -8.25 4.87 -6.05
CA SER A 47 -7.10 4.85 -5.16
C SER A 47 -7.47 5.17 -3.72
N LEU A 48 -6.62 4.74 -2.78
CA LEU A 48 -6.69 5.23 -1.41
C LEU A 48 -6.05 6.62 -1.31
N HIS A 49 -6.75 7.51 -0.62
CA HIS A 49 -6.23 8.79 -0.17
C HIS A 49 -6.71 9.04 1.27
N HIS A 50 -6.13 10.02 1.94
CA HIS A 50 -6.45 10.34 3.33
C HIS A 50 -6.88 11.80 3.44
N ARG A 51 -7.79 12.07 4.35
CA ARG A 51 -8.37 13.40 4.57
C ARG A 51 -8.47 13.70 6.06
N HIS A 52 -8.14 14.93 6.43
CA HIS A 52 -8.11 15.37 7.81
C HIS A 52 -9.48 15.36 8.50
N GLU A 53 -9.59 14.63 9.61
CA GLU A 53 -10.82 14.46 10.42
C GLU A 53 -10.73 15.16 11.78
N GLY A 54 -9.64 15.89 12.04
CA GLY A 54 -9.38 16.55 13.31
C GLY A 54 -8.40 15.77 14.21
N ALA A 55 -8.04 16.37 15.35
CA ALA A 55 -7.15 15.77 16.37
C ALA A 55 -5.85 15.11 15.84
N ALA A 56 -5.28 15.66 14.76
CA ALA A 56 -4.11 15.09 14.07
C ALA A 56 -4.32 13.66 13.54
N VAL A 57 -5.55 13.34 13.12
CA VAL A 57 -5.93 12.08 12.48
C VAL A 57 -6.53 12.39 11.11
N ASP A 58 -6.15 11.60 10.13
CA ASP A 58 -6.75 11.58 8.81
C ASP A 58 -7.40 10.22 8.58
N PHE A 59 -8.65 10.17 8.12
CA PHE A 59 -9.29 8.93 7.70
C PHE A 59 -9.08 8.68 6.21
N VAL A 60 -9.14 7.41 5.83
CA VAL A 60 -8.84 6.96 4.47
C VAL A 60 -10.12 6.76 3.68
N PHE A 61 -10.15 7.37 2.50
CA PHE A 61 -11.27 7.36 1.58
C PHE A 61 -10.84 6.91 0.18
N LEU A 62 -11.81 6.52 -0.64
CA LEU A 62 -11.60 6.23 -2.05
C LEU A 62 -11.65 7.52 -2.89
N GLY A 63 -10.67 7.69 -3.77
CA GLY A 63 -10.57 8.83 -4.67
C GLY A 63 -9.88 8.47 -5.98
N ASP A 64 -9.56 9.48 -6.78
CA ASP A 64 -8.92 9.29 -8.09
C ASP A 64 -7.44 9.74 -8.10
N ALA A 65 -6.97 10.35 -7.01
CA ALA A 65 -5.58 10.74 -6.81
C ALA A 65 -4.95 9.88 -5.71
N PRO A 66 -3.99 9.00 -6.02
CA PRO A 66 -3.39 8.13 -5.02
C PRO A 66 -2.51 8.90 -4.05
N ALA A 67 -2.65 8.61 -2.76
CA ALA A 67 -1.65 8.99 -1.78
C ALA A 67 -0.45 8.04 -1.85
N THR A 68 0.75 8.58 -1.68
CA THR A 68 1.99 7.79 -1.58
C THR A 68 2.30 7.51 -0.11
N PHE A 69 2.55 6.24 0.19
CA PHE A 69 2.95 5.76 1.51
C PHE A 69 4.32 5.10 1.44
N LYS A 70 4.96 4.92 2.60
CA LYS A 70 6.22 4.18 2.75
C LYS A 70 5.94 2.88 3.49
N TYR A 71 6.18 1.75 2.83
CA TYR A 71 6.06 0.42 3.43
C TYR A 71 7.43 -0.13 3.80
N ASP A 72 7.63 -0.41 5.09
CA ASP A 72 8.81 -1.07 5.64
C ASP A 72 8.48 -2.55 5.90
N TYR A 73 9.04 -3.43 5.08
CA TYR A 73 8.81 -4.87 5.17
C TYR A 73 9.64 -5.57 6.26
N LYS A 74 10.57 -4.87 6.92
CA LYS A 74 11.27 -5.42 8.09
C LYS A 74 10.43 -5.27 9.34
N THR A 75 9.64 -4.21 9.41
CA THR A 75 8.83 -3.87 10.59
C THR A 75 7.34 -4.09 10.37
N ASP A 76 6.92 -4.37 9.13
CA ASP A 76 5.53 -4.54 8.69
C ASP A 76 4.69 -3.29 8.95
N VAL A 77 5.30 -2.12 8.80
CA VAL A 77 4.68 -0.82 9.09
C VAL A 77 4.55 -0.01 7.81
N ILE A 78 3.41 0.66 7.66
CA ILE A 78 3.17 1.64 6.61
C ILE A 78 3.08 3.02 7.24
N THR A 79 3.79 3.98 6.68
CA THR A 79 3.77 5.39 7.10
C THR A 79 3.38 6.32 5.96
N ALA A 80 2.86 7.49 6.30
CA ALA A 80 2.59 8.58 5.38
C ALA A 80 3.43 9.80 5.77
N ASP A 81 3.92 10.51 4.77
CA ASP A 81 4.55 11.82 4.96
C ASP A 81 3.50 12.90 4.71
N VAL A 82 3.10 13.59 5.78
CA VAL A 82 2.14 14.70 5.73
C VAL A 82 2.80 16.04 6.04
N GLY A 83 4.12 16.15 5.88
CA GLY A 83 4.87 17.37 6.17
C GLY A 83 5.06 17.66 7.66
N THR A 84 4.93 16.64 8.51
CA THR A 84 5.21 16.70 9.95
C THR A 84 6.62 16.21 10.26
N GLU A 85 7.20 16.66 11.38
CA GLU A 85 8.56 16.24 11.82
C GLU A 85 8.64 14.74 12.18
N TYR A 86 7.50 14.11 12.45
CA TYR A 86 7.38 12.69 12.77
C TYR A 86 6.53 11.97 11.72
N PRO A 87 6.85 10.69 11.41
CA PRO A 87 6.02 9.90 10.52
C PRO A 87 4.65 9.63 11.15
N LEU A 88 3.60 9.75 10.34
CA LEU A 88 2.28 9.26 10.70
C LEU A 88 2.09 7.84 10.18
N TYR A 89 1.33 7.04 10.91
CA TYR A 89 1.20 5.62 10.69
C TYR A 89 -0.15 5.31 10.05
N PHE A 90 -0.10 4.58 8.94
CA PHE A 90 -1.27 4.00 8.32
C PHE A 90 -1.70 2.78 9.15
N SER A 91 -2.90 2.84 9.73
CA SER A 91 -3.37 1.88 10.74
C SER A 91 -4.89 1.73 10.70
N VAL A 92 -5.39 0.76 11.47
CA VAL A 92 -6.82 0.52 11.68
C VAL A 92 -7.25 1.11 13.01
N LEU A 93 -8.23 2.00 13.01
CA LEU A 93 -8.91 2.44 14.23
C LEU A 93 -9.80 1.30 14.74
N SER A 94 -9.34 0.59 15.76
CA SER A 94 -10.07 -0.55 16.33
C SER A 94 -11.02 -0.13 17.46
N GLY A 95 -12.00 -0.98 17.79
CA GLY A 95 -12.92 -0.75 18.92
C GLY A 95 -14.05 0.25 18.64
N VAL A 96 -14.26 0.61 17.38
CA VAL A 96 -15.36 1.43 16.88
C VAL A 96 -16.27 0.61 15.97
N GLU A 97 -17.51 1.06 15.74
CA GLU A 97 -18.50 0.35 14.91
C GLU A 97 -18.02 0.14 13.46
N PHE A 98 -17.26 1.09 12.92
CA PHE A 98 -16.64 1.00 11.60
C PHE A 98 -15.11 1.14 11.75
N PRO A 99 -14.34 0.03 11.71
CA PRO A 99 -12.90 0.01 11.99
C PRO A 99 -12.11 0.63 10.84
N THR A 100 -12.19 1.95 10.75
CA THR A 100 -11.67 2.73 9.63
C THR A 100 -10.15 2.64 9.54
N LEU A 101 -9.67 2.65 8.31
CA LEU A 101 -8.28 2.96 8.04
C LEU A 101 -8.02 4.44 8.33
N GLN A 102 -6.87 4.73 8.92
CA GLN A 102 -6.46 6.06 9.31
C GLN A 102 -4.96 6.28 9.13
N VAL A 103 -4.56 7.54 9.03
CA VAL A 103 -3.19 8.03 9.16
C VAL A 103 -3.15 8.90 10.40
N SER A 104 -2.37 8.48 11.41
CA SER A 104 -2.31 9.21 12.67
C SER A 104 -0.95 9.08 13.35
N ALA A 105 -0.72 9.89 14.38
CA ALA A 105 0.35 9.61 15.32
C ALA A 105 0.11 8.25 15.98
N ALA A 106 1.18 7.51 16.23
CA ALA A 106 1.10 6.20 16.86
C ALA A 106 0.51 6.31 18.27
N SER A 107 -0.53 5.51 18.56
CA SER A 107 -0.68 4.95 19.90
C SER A 107 0.05 3.60 19.92
N SER A 108 0.33 3.04 21.10
CA SER A 108 1.30 1.96 21.37
C SER A 108 1.18 0.63 20.58
N TYR A 109 0.27 0.52 19.61
CA TYR A 109 0.06 -0.66 18.78
C TYR A 109 -0.12 -0.25 17.30
N TYR A 110 0.85 -0.61 16.46
CA TYR A 110 0.75 -0.45 15.01
C TYR A 110 -0.03 -1.60 14.38
N THR A 111 -0.79 -1.32 13.32
CA THR A 111 -1.26 -2.38 12.42
C THR A 111 -0.06 -3.02 11.73
N LYS A 112 -0.02 -4.36 11.77
CA LYS A 112 0.96 -5.14 11.04
C LYS A 112 0.45 -5.43 9.64
N TRP A 113 1.16 -4.91 8.66
CA TRP A 113 0.77 -5.01 7.25
C TRP A 113 1.63 -6.03 6.52
N ALA A 114 0.99 -6.87 5.70
CA ALA A 114 1.67 -7.74 4.75
C ALA A 114 1.12 -7.51 3.35
N VAL A 115 1.90 -7.92 2.35
CA VAL A 115 1.47 -7.95 0.95
C VAL A 115 1.50 -9.40 0.48
N GLU A 116 0.32 -9.93 0.21
CA GLU A 116 0.11 -11.32 -0.20
C GLU A 116 -0.50 -11.30 -1.61
N ASP A 117 0.18 -11.94 -2.57
CA ASP A 117 -0.23 -11.98 -3.99
C ASP A 117 -0.51 -10.58 -4.59
N GLY A 118 0.20 -9.56 -4.11
CA GLY A 118 0.06 -8.17 -4.55
C GLY A 118 -1.09 -7.39 -3.88
N TYR A 119 -1.74 -7.97 -2.89
CA TYR A 119 -2.81 -7.34 -2.12
C TYR A 119 -2.41 -7.13 -0.66
N LEU A 120 -2.86 -6.02 -0.09
CA LEU A 120 -2.61 -5.67 1.29
C LEU A 120 -3.43 -6.57 2.22
N THR A 121 -2.82 -6.99 3.33
CA THR A 121 -3.51 -7.58 4.49
C THR A 121 -3.06 -6.85 5.75
N GLY A 122 -3.94 -6.72 6.74
CA GLY A 122 -3.66 -6.02 7.99
C GLY A 122 -4.07 -6.83 9.19
N ASN A 123 -3.15 -7.01 10.14
CA ASN A 123 -3.32 -7.88 11.31
C ASN A 123 -3.84 -9.29 10.94
N GLY A 124 -3.40 -9.82 9.79
CA GLY A 124 -3.81 -11.12 9.25
C GLY A 124 -5.20 -11.14 8.57
N SER A 125 -5.92 -10.02 8.49
CA SER A 125 -7.20 -9.93 7.79
C SER A 125 -7.04 -9.30 6.41
N SER A 126 -7.82 -9.79 5.45
CA SER A 126 -8.02 -9.21 4.12
C SER A 126 -9.45 -8.68 3.90
N ASN A 127 -10.25 -8.62 4.98
CA ASN A 127 -11.66 -8.22 4.95
C ASN A 127 -11.83 -6.69 4.91
N PHE A 128 -11.41 -6.08 3.79
CA PHE A 128 -11.59 -4.64 3.58
C PHE A 128 -12.98 -4.34 3.04
N ILE A 129 -13.58 -3.29 3.59
CA ILE A 129 -14.90 -2.80 3.21
C ILE A 129 -14.81 -1.32 2.89
N ALA A 130 -15.39 -0.93 1.77
CA ALA A 130 -15.65 0.46 1.43
C ALA A 130 -17.14 0.76 1.68
N ALA A 131 -17.45 1.87 2.33
CA ALA A 131 -18.83 2.21 2.63
C ALA A 131 -19.07 3.71 2.82
N LYS A 132 -20.35 4.10 2.83
CA LYS A 132 -20.84 5.46 3.09
C LYS A 132 -21.61 5.54 4.40
N ASN A 133 -21.83 6.76 4.90
CA ASN A 133 -22.56 7.02 6.15
C ASN A 133 -21.99 6.24 7.35
N THR A 134 -20.67 6.26 7.48
CA THR A 134 -19.91 5.48 8.47
C THR A 134 -19.83 6.14 9.84
N GLY A 135 -20.31 7.39 9.95
CA GLY A 135 -20.27 8.17 11.19
C GLY A 135 -18.93 8.88 11.43
N ASP A 136 -18.16 9.18 10.38
CA ASP A 136 -16.95 9.98 10.47
C ASP A 136 -17.23 11.41 11.00
N PRO A 137 -16.30 12.00 11.78
CA PRO A 137 -16.50 13.28 12.47
C PRO A 137 -16.96 14.42 11.55
N TYR A 138 -16.34 14.56 10.38
CA TYR A 138 -16.64 15.63 9.44
C TYR A 138 -17.63 15.25 8.33
N ASN A 139 -18.23 14.06 8.43
CA ASN A 139 -19.29 13.56 7.55
C ASN A 139 -18.91 13.48 6.06
N TYR A 140 -17.63 13.35 5.72
CA TYR A 140 -17.15 13.11 4.37
C TYR A 140 -17.65 11.78 3.81
N SER A 141 -17.97 10.79 4.66
CA SER A 141 -18.53 9.51 4.20
C SER A 141 -19.94 9.61 3.60
N LYS A 142 -20.60 10.78 3.68
CA LYS A 142 -21.87 11.02 2.98
C LYS A 142 -21.67 11.01 1.46
N ASP A 143 -20.55 11.58 1.01
CA ASP A 143 -20.25 11.77 -0.41
C ASP A 143 -19.16 10.82 -0.90
N SER A 144 -18.25 10.41 -0.03
CA SER A 144 -17.09 9.58 -0.35
C SER A 144 -17.16 8.22 0.33
N PHE A 145 -16.58 7.19 -0.29
CA PHE A 145 -16.45 5.89 0.36
C PHE A 145 -15.28 5.92 1.34
N GLN A 146 -15.54 5.66 2.61
CA GLN A 146 -14.50 5.43 3.62
C GLN A 146 -14.12 3.95 3.64
N VAL A 147 -12.86 3.66 3.94
CA VAL A 147 -12.34 2.29 3.94
C VAL A 147 -12.11 1.81 5.36
N ALA A 148 -12.56 0.60 5.66
CA ALA A 148 -12.31 -0.10 6.91
C ALA A 148 -11.62 -1.45 6.65
N LEU A 149 -10.97 -1.95 7.69
CA LEU A 149 -10.50 -3.33 7.75
C LEU A 149 -11.15 -4.02 8.94
N PHE A 150 -12.06 -4.94 8.64
CA PHE A 150 -12.71 -5.73 9.66
C PHE A 150 -11.83 -6.93 10.02
N PRO A 151 -11.94 -7.47 11.25
CA PRO A 151 -11.51 -8.84 11.50
C PRO A 151 -12.26 -9.80 10.56
N GLU A 152 -11.70 -10.98 10.34
CA GLU A 152 -12.33 -12.01 9.51
C GLU A 152 -13.74 -12.33 10.04
N GLY A 153 -14.72 -12.37 9.14
CA GLY A 153 -16.14 -12.56 9.48
C GLY A 153 -16.83 -11.36 10.14
N GLY A 154 -16.12 -10.25 10.39
CA GLY A 154 -16.72 -9.00 10.81
C GLY A 154 -17.58 -8.38 9.71
N ILE A 155 -18.70 -7.76 10.11
CA ILE A 155 -19.63 -7.09 9.20
C ILE A 155 -19.89 -5.64 9.65
N PRO A 156 -20.19 -4.72 8.72
CA PRO A 156 -20.51 -3.34 9.08
C PRO A 156 -21.79 -3.21 9.90
N GLY A 157 -21.84 -2.16 10.72
CA GLY A 157 -23.02 -1.78 11.48
C GLY A 157 -24.22 -1.43 10.59
N ARG A 158 -25.42 -1.52 11.18
CA ARG A 158 -26.71 -1.40 10.45
C ARG A 158 -26.98 -0.04 9.81
N TYR A 159 -26.23 0.99 10.19
CA TYR A 159 -26.43 2.37 9.74
C TYR A 159 -25.49 2.78 8.60
N VAL A 160 -24.50 1.94 8.31
CA VAL A 160 -23.58 2.10 7.19
C VAL A 160 -24.32 1.77 5.90
N THR A 161 -24.13 2.57 4.85
CA THR A 161 -24.76 2.37 3.54
C THR A 161 -23.74 2.10 2.46
N ASP A 162 -24.20 1.64 1.29
CA ASP A 162 -23.36 1.41 0.11
C ASP A 162 -22.16 0.47 0.39
N VAL A 163 -22.36 -0.46 1.33
CA VAL A 163 -21.34 -1.43 1.74
C VAL A 163 -20.90 -2.26 0.55
N THR A 164 -19.59 -2.29 0.30
CA THR A 164 -19.00 -3.11 -0.74
C THR A 164 -17.67 -3.69 -0.27
N ASP A 165 -17.48 -4.98 -0.55
CA ASP A 165 -16.20 -5.64 -0.34
C ASP A 165 -15.19 -5.13 -1.34
N VAL A 166 -13.95 -4.93 -0.88
CA VAL A 166 -12.84 -4.46 -1.70
C VAL A 166 -11.58 -5.25 -1.38
N LYS A 167 -10.72 -5.43 -2.37
CA LYS A 167 -9.32 -5.81 -2.17
C LYS A 167 -8.44 -4.61 -2.44
N ILE A 168 -7.38 -4.47 -1.66
CA ILE A 168 -6.45 -3.33 -1.79
C ILE A 168 -5.19 -3.80 -2.51
N LYS A 169 -5.09 -3.53 -3.80
CA LYS A 169 -3.90 -3.81 -4.62
C LYS A 169 -2.78 -2.84 -4.28
N VAL A 170 -1.57 -3.37 -4.12
CA VAL A 170 -0.36 -2.59 -3.82
C VAL A 170 0.43 -2.37 -5.10
N VAL A 171 0.81 -1.11 -5.36
CA VAL A 171 1.65 -0.71 -6.49
C VAL A 171 2.89 0.00 -5.95
N TYR A 172 4.07 -0.51 -6.27
CA TYR A 172 5.36 0.09 -5.93
C TYR A 172 5.69 1.22 -6.91
N VAL A 173 6.16 2.36 -6.40
CA VAL A 173 6.39 3.61 -7.19
C VAL A 173 7.75 4.26 -6.93
#